data_AF-A0A8S3WQJ2-F1
#
_entry.id   AF-A0A8S3WQJ2-F1
#
_cell.length_a   1.000
_cell.length_b   1.000
_cell.length_c   1.000
_cell.angle_alpha   90.00
_cell.angle_beta   90.00
_cell.angle_gamma   90.00
#
_symmetry.space_group_name_H-M   'P 1'
#
loop_
_entity.id
_entity.type
_entity.pdbx_description
1 polymer ?
#
loop_
_entity_poly.entity_id
_entity_poly.type
_entity_poly.pdbx_seq_one_letter_code
_entity_poly.pdbx_strand_id
1 'polypeptide(L)'
;MNRDSNNFRIYNPHQKDEMWKKEINKKRNGKDLPDYEAKDVYGPEITDEDSALLDQHDSFYMTTKSLLVLFQIMGVMPIMRVPKIGKERLTNFQENSNKRFDEVIYNIIFLSILIPHFLLPIASWRHGPQVAIFKNMWTHYQLKYLKITGTPIVFPNLYWLTWGLCVFSWALSVAVILSQHYLQDDFELWHSLAYYHIIAMLDGFCSLWYINCNAFGTASKGLASNLHKALQAENPALKLAQYRHLWVDLSHMMQQLGNVLPSD
;
A
#
# COMPACT_ATOMS: atom_id res chain seq x y z
N MET A 1 6.54 -3.52 -45.14
CA MET A 1 7.82 -4.11 -44.71
C MET A 1 8.31 -3.32 -43.50
N ASN A 2 8.59 -3.84 -42.32
CA ASN A 2 8.47 -5.16 -41.70
C ASN A 2 8.30 -4.89 -40.19
N ARG A 3 7.38 -5.57 -39.49
CA ARG A 3 7.23 -5.47 -38.02
C ARG A 3 7.89 -6.71 -37.43
N ASP A 4 9.12 -6.57 -36.94
CA ASP A 4 9.79 -7.65 -36.22
C ASP A 4 9.26 -7.68 -34.78
N SER A 5 8.29 -8.56 -34.54
CA SER A 5 7.78 -8.90 -33.21
C SER A 5 8.76 -9.84 -32.51
N ASN A 6 9.67 -9.29 -31.70
CA ASN A 6 10.48 -10.07 -30.77
C ASN A 6 9.60 -10.61 -29.63
N ASN A 7 9.03 -11.80 -29.84
CA ASN A 7 8.30 -12.53 -28.82
C ASN A 7 9.29 -13.12 -27.80
N PHE A 8 9.45 -12.47 -26.66
CA PHE A 8 10.15 -13.02 -25.50
C PHE A 8 9.36 -14.20 -24.93
N ARG A 9 9.85 -15.43 -25.07
CA ARG A 9 9.26 -16.63 -24.48
C ARG A 9 9.98 -16.99 -23.19
N ILE A 10 9.29 -16.87 -22.05
CA ILE A 10 9.77 -17.31 -20.74
C ILE A 10 9.63 -18.83 -20.66
N TYR A 11 10.73 -19.54 -20.39
CA TYR A 11 10.78 -21.00 -20.35
C TYR A 11 10.46 -21.54 -18.95
N ASN A 12 9.62 -22.59 -18.87
CA ASN A 12 9.29 -23.29 -17.63
C ASN A 12 10.17 -24.55 -17.52
N PRO A 13 10.96 -24.75 -16.45
CA PRO A 13 11.86 -25.90 -16.30
C PRO A 13 11.16 -27.27 -16.37
N HIS A 14 9.86 -27.35 -16.07
CA HIS A 14 9.07 -28.59 -16.24
C HIS A 14 8.78 -28.97 -17.70
N GLN A 15 9.02 -28.11 -18.69
CA GLN A 15 8.92 -28.48 -20.11
C GLN A 15 10.03 -29.45 -20.56
N LYS A 16 11.17 -29.53 -19.85
CA LYS A 16 12.28 -30.43 -20.20
C LYS A 16 11.83 -31.90 -20.23
N ASP A 17 11.05 -32.32 -19.24
CA ASP A 17 10.60 -33.71 -19.13
C ASP A 17 9.63 -34.10 -20.24
N GLU A 18 8.76 -33.18 -20.68
CA GLU A 18 7.84 -33.44 -21.78
C GLU A 18 8.56 -33.52 -23.14
N MET A 19 9.55 -32.67 -23.36
CA MET A 19 10.35 -32.71 -24.60
C MET A 19 11.20 -33.96 -24.68
N TRP A 20 11.86 -34.35 -23.57
CA TRP A 20 12.61 -35.61 -23.49
C TRP A 20 11.72 -36.84 -23.74
N LYS A 21 10.52 -36.88 -23.14
CA LYS A 21 9.53 -37.95 -23.40
C LYS A 21 9.10 -37.99 -24.87
N LYS A 22 8.90 -36.83 -25.50
CA LYS A 22 8.62 -36.73 -26.94
C LYS A 22 9.79 -37.22 -27.80
N GLU A 23 11.03 -36.90 -27.46
CA GLU A 23 12.23 -37.36 -28.18
C GLU A 23 12.40 -38.88 -28.12
N ILE A 24 12.23 -39.49 -26.93
CA ILE A 24 12.28 -40.95 -26.77
C ILE A 24 11.19 -41.63 -27.61
N ASN A 25 9.96 -41.10 -27.59
CA ASN A 25 8.84 -41.68 -28.34
C ASN A 25 9.00 -41.51 -29.86
N LYS A 26 9.79 -40.52 -30.30
CA LYS A 26 10.05 -40.21 -31.71
C LYS A 26 11.20 -41.04 -32.30
N LYS A 27 12.27 -41.31 -31.52
CA LYS A 27 13.34 -42.26 -31.90
C LYS A 27 12.79 -43.67 -32.15
N ARG A 28 11.73 -44.05 -31.44
CA ARG A 28 11.05 -45.35 -31.59
C ARG A 28 10.28 -45.49 -32.92
N ASN A 29 9.96 -44.38 -33.60
CA ASN A 29 9.13 -44.35 -34.82
C ASN A 29 9.92 -44.02 -36.11
N GLY A 30 11.26 -44.02 -36.07
CA GLY A 30 12.10 -44.03 -37.28
C GLY A 30 11.97 -42.85 -38.25
N LYS A 31 11.49 -41.68 -37.81
CA LYS A 31 11.43 -40.46 -38.64
C LYS A 31 12.57 -39.51 -38.26
N ASP A 32 13.54 -39.37 -39.14
CA ASP A 32 14.57 -38.32 -39.05
C ASP A 32 13.94 -36.95 -39.31
N LEU A 33 14.26 -35.97 -38.46
CA LEU A 33 13.94 -34.56 -38.68
C LEU A 33 15.23 -33.76 -38.89
N PRO A 34 15.14 -32.58 -39.54
CA PRO A 34 16.27 -31.69 -39.72
C PRO A 34 16.91 -31.33 -38.37
N ASP A 35 18.23 -31.37 -38.36
CA ASP A 35 19.09 -31.06 -37.22
C ASP A 35 18.88 -29.59 -36.83
N TYR A 36 18.21 -29.36 -35.69
CA TYR A 36 18.08 -28.02 -35.13
C TYR A 36 19.33 -27.74 -34.31
N GLU A 37 20.12 -26.75 -34.70
CA GLU A 37 21.28 -26.32 -33.92
C GLU A 37 20.79 -25.79 -32.55
N ALA A 38 21.49 -26.12 -31.46
CA ALA A 38 21.08 -25.75 -30.09
C ALA A 38 20.83 -24.22 -29.90
N LYS A 39 21.46 -23.39 -30.73
CA LYS A 39 21.31 -21.93 -30.81
C LYS A 39 19.93 -21.45 -31.28
N ASP A 40 19.16 -22.29 -31.97
CA ASP A 40 17.79 -21.96 -32.39
C ASP A 40 16.74 -22.28 -31.30
N VAL A 41 17.13 -23.06 -30.28
CA VAL A 41 16.28 -23.49 -29.16
C VAL A 41 16.56 -22.68 -27.90
N TYR A 42 17.82 -22.29 -27.68
CA TYR A 42 18.27 -21.48 -26.57
C TYR A 42 18.65 -20.10 -27.10
N GLY A 43 17.94 -19.05 -26.64
CA GLY A 43 18.31 -17.66 -26.94
C GLY A 43 19.75 -17.34 -26.50
N PRO A 44 20.28 -16.17 -26.88
CA PRO A 44 21.67 -15.79 -26.59
C PRO A 44 21.99 -15.94 -25.11
N GLU A 45 23.19 -16.44 -24.83
CA GLU A 45 23.68 -16.68 -23.47
C GLU A 45 23.79 -15.33 -22.74
N ILE A 46 23.07 -15.20 -21.62
CA ILE A 46 23.01 -13.94 -20.85
C ILE A 46 24.41 -13.65 -20.31
N THR A 47 24.98 -12.52 -20.71
CA THR A 47 26.31 -12.08 -20.24
C THR A 47 26.19 -11.32 -18.92
N ASP A 48 27.30 -11.16 -18.18
CA ASP A 48 27.32 -10.39 -16.94
C ASP A 48 26.94 -8.91 -17.17
N GLU A 49 27.17 -8.38 -18.37
CA GLU A 49 26.75 -7.03 -18.79
C GLU A 49 25.22 -6.93 -18.95
N ASP A 50 24.58 -7.96 -19.50
CA ASP A 50 23.12 -8.03 -19.61
C ASP A 50 22.45 -8.13 -18.24
N SER A 51 23.10 -8.79 -17.27
CA SER A 51 22.62 -8.88 -15.88
C SER A 51 22.67 -7.52 -15.19
N ALA A 52 23.73 -6.74 -15.39
CA ALA A 52 23.85 -5.38 -14.84
C ALA A 52 22.81 -4.42 -15.46
N LEU A 53 22.50 -4.58 -16.75
CA LEU A 53 21.48 -3.80 -17.45
C LEU A 53 20.06 -4.19 -16.99
N LEU A 54 19.83 -5.48 -16.71
CA LEU A 54 18.60 -5.97 -16.10
C LEU A 54 18.40 -5.38 -14.70
N ASP A 55 19.43 -5.36 -13.85
CA ASP A 55 19.35 -4.75 -12.51
C ASP A 55 19.04 -3.25 -12.55
N GLN A 56 19.52 -2.54 -13.59
CA GLN A 56 19.22 -1.12 -13.78
C GLN A 56 17.77 -0.87 -14.20
N HIS A 57 17.18 -1.78 -14.98
CA HIS A 57 15.80 -1.67 -15.48
C HIS A 57 14.77 -2.43 -14.66
N ASP A 58 15.19 -3.23 -13.69
CA ASP A 58 14.29 -3.98 -12.82
C ASP A 58 13.74 -3.08 -11.70
N SER A 59 12.63 -2.42 -12.02
CA SER A 59 11.83 -1.65 -11.07
C SER A 59 11.46 -2.47 -9.82
N PHE A 60 11.40 -3.81 -9.91
CA PHE A 60 11.12 -4.66 -8.76
C PHE A 60 12.27 -4.66 -7.76
N TYR A 61 13.52 -4.75 -8.22
CA TYR A 61 14.70 -4.77 -7.35
C TYR A 61 14.96 -3.42 -6.69
N MET A 62 14.83 -2.33 -7.44
CA MET A 62 14.94 -0.95 -6.91
C MET A 62 13.84 -0.64 -5.88
N THR A 63 12.61 -1.11 -6.14
CA THR A 63 11.50 -0.96 -5.18
C THR A 63 11.74 -1.79 -3.93
N THR A 64 12.22 -3.02 -4.06
CA THR A 64 12.50 -3.91 -2.92
C THR A 64 13.67 -3.41 -2.06
N LYS A 65 14.73 -2.88 -2.68
CA LYS A 65 15.85 -2.25 -1.97
C LYS A 65 15.41 -1.00 -1.20
N SER A 66 14.60 -0.15 -1.85
CA SER A 66 14.02 1.02 -1.21
C SER A 66 13.08 0.63 -0.06
N LEU A 67 12.28 -0.42 -0.24
CA LEU A 67 11.39 -0.97 0.79
C LEU A 67 12.17 -1.51 1.98
N LEU A 68 13.32 -2.18 1.76
CA LEU A 68 14.18 -2.67 2.82
C LEU A 68 14.81 -1.53 3.62
N VAL A 69 15.29 -0.48 2.95
CA VAL A 69 15.82 0.72 3.63
C VAL A 69 14.72 1.41 4.43
N LEU A 70 13.53 1.56 3.85
CA LEU A 70 12.35 2.08 4.55
C LEU A 70 11.98 1.21 5.74
N PHE A 71 12.00 -0.12 5.62
CA PHE A 71 11.73 -1.04 6.71
C PHE A 71 12.77 -0.93 7.83
N GLN A 72 14.04 -0.73 7.51
CA GLN A 72 15.09 -0.51 8.50
C GLN A 72 14.91 0.82 9.24
N ILE A 73 14.67 1.91 8.50
CA ILE A 73 14.55 3.27 9.07
C ILE A 73 13.23 3.43 9.82
N MET A 74 12.11 2.91 9.29
CA MET A 74 10.77 3.07 9.84
C MET A 74 10.33 1.92 10.75
N GLY A 75 10.94 0.73 10.64
CA GLY A 75 10.61 -0.41 11.48
C GLY A 75 11.65 -0.65 12.57
N VAL A 76 12.89 -0.93 12.20
CA VAL A 76 13.91 -1.40 13.14
C VAL A 76 14.41 -0.27 14.06
N MET A 77 14.72 0.90 13.49
CA MET A 77 15.31 2.01 14.26
C MET A 77 14.37 2.53 15.36
N PRO A 78 13.05 2.70 15.15
CA PRO A 78 12.12 3.12 16.21
C PRO A 78 11.94 2.05 17.29
N ILE A 79 11.81 0.76 16.91
CA ILE A 79 11.66 -0.35 17.86
C ILE A 79 12.83 -0.44 18.84
N MET A 80 14.06 -0.17 18.38
CA MET A 80 15.25 -0.18 19.26
C MET A 80 15.32 1.05 20.17
N ARG A 81 14.87 2.22 19.71
CA ARG A 81 14.99 3.49 20.45
C ARG A 81 13.89 3.70 21.47
N VAL A 82 12.66 3.27 21.15
CA VAL A 82 11.48 3.48 21.97
C VAL A 82 11.61 2.93 23.41
N PRO A 83 12.07 1.70 23.66
CA PRO A 83 12.26 1.17 25.01
C PRO A 83 13.32 1.94 25.82
N LYS A 84 14.37 2.43 25.14
CA LYS A 84 15.44 3.21 25.77
C LYS A 84 14.90 4.55 26.25
N ILE A 85 14.19 5.25 25.36
CA ILE A 85 13.54 6.54 25.66
C ILE A 85 12.49 6.38 26.77
N GLY A 86 11.68 5.33 26.72
CA GLY A 86 10.67 5.06 27.75
C GLY A 86 11.28 4.84 29.14
N LYS A 87 12.40 4.11 29.22
CA LYS A 87 13.12 3.91 30.49
C LYS A 87 13.69 5.21 31.03
N GLU A 88 14.37 5.99 30.20
CA GLU A 88 14.97 7.28 30.59
C GLU A 88 13.90 8.29 31.05
N ARG A 89 12.74 8.33 30.38
CA ARG A 89 11.62 9.17 30.78
C ARG A 89 11.00 8.71 32.11
N LEU A 90 10.88 7.40 32.33
CA LEU A 90 10.34 6.85 33.57
C LEU A 90 11.24 7.11 34.77
N THR A 91 12.56 6.95 34.61
CA THR A 91 13.53 7.28 35.67
C THR A 91 13.54 8.77 35.97
N ASN A 92 13.54 9.63 34.94
CA ASN A 92 13.46 11.08 35.13
C ASN A 92 12.17 11.53 35.83
N PHE A 93 11.06 10.83 35.57
CA PHE A 93 9.78 11.08 36.23
C PHE A 93 9.79 10.64 37.70
N GLN A 94 10.41 9.50 38.02
CA GLN A 94 10.50 8.97 39.38
C GLN A 94 11.45 9.78 40.28
N GLU A 95 12.55 10.29 39.73
CA GLU A 95 13.58 11.01 40.49
C GLU A 95 13.23 12.49 40.74
N ASN A 96 12.42 13.12 39.88
CA ASN A 96 12.11 14.55 39.96
C ASN A 96 10.65 14.84 40.38
N SER A 97 10.34 14.59 41.66
CA SER A 97 9.00 14.78 42.27
C SER A 97 8.52 16.25 42.33
N ASN A 98 9.38 17.23 42.04
CA ASN A 98 9.10 18.66 42.23
C ASN A 98 9.05 19.45 40.90
N LYS A 99 8.39 18.91 39.87
CA LYS A 99 8.27 19.52 38.55
C LYS A 99 6.97 20.33 38.40
N ARG A 100 6.99 21.34 37.52
CA ARG A 100 5.82 22.17 37.19
C ARG A 100 4.72 21.28 36.57
N PHE A 101 3.45 21.59 36.84
CA PHE A 101 2.30 20.80 36.38
C PHE A 101 2.34 20.47 34.87
N ASP A 102 2.78 21.43 34.05
CA ASP A 102 2.88 21.26 32.60
C ASP A 102 3.87 20.15 32.20
N GLU A 103 5.01 20.01 32.88
CA GLU A 103 6.00 18.98 32.60
C GLU A 103 5.49 17.57 32.92
N VAL A 104 4.67 17.45 33.97
CA VAL A 104 4.01 16.19 34.34
C VAL A 104 3.02 15.79 33.24
N ILE A 105 2.23 16.73 32.73
CA ILE A 105 1.31 16.49 31.61
C ILE A 105 2.07 16.02 30.38
N TYR A 106 3.14 16.71 29.99
CA TYR A 106 3.92 16.33 28.80
C TYR A 106 4.52 14.93 28.94
N ASN A 107 5.12 14.60 30.10
CA ASN A 107 5.67 13.27 30.33
C ASN A 107 4.61 12.16 30.22
N ILE A 108 3.41 12.39 30.75
CA ILE A 108 2.29 11.44 30.63
C ILE A 108 1.89 11.29 29.16
N ILE A 109 1.67 12.39 28.44
CA ILE A 109 1.27 12.37 27.02
C ILE A 109 2.31 11.63 26.17
N PHE A 110 3.60 11.91 26.34
CA PHE A 110 4.66 11.23 25.58
C PHE A 110 4.80 9.75 25.93
N LEU A 111 4.60 9.38 27.20
CA LEU A 111 4.56 7.98 27.60
C LEU A 111 3.35 7.26 27.01
N SER A 112 2.19 7.93 26.98
CA SER A 112 0.97 7.42 26.34
C SER A 112 1.12 7.25 24.83
N ILE A 113 1.77 8.20 24.13
CA ILE A 113 2.03 8.11 22.68
C ILE A 113 3.04 6.99 22.37
N LEU A 114 3.85 6.55 23.33
CA LEU A 114 4.78 5.43 23.14
C LEU A 114 4.08 4.08 23.00
N ILE A 115 2.89 3.92 23.60
CA ILE A 115 2.12 2.67 23.63
C ILE A 115 1.61 2.29 22.22
N PRO A 116 0.99 3.20 21.44
CA PRO A 116 0.60 2.91 20.06
C PRO A 116 1.75 2.45 19.16
N HIS A 117 3.01 2.75 19.49
CA HIS A 117 4.16 2.34 18.67
C HIS A 117 4.27 0.83 18.50
N PHE A 118 3.91 0.07 19.54
CA PHE A 118 3.91 -1.39 19.49
C PHE A 118 2.55 -1.95 19.08
N LEU A 119 1.46 -1.27 19.46
CA LEU A 119 0.11 -1.73 19.13
C LEU A 119 -0.21 -1.56 17.65
N LEU A 120 0.16 -0.44 17.03
CA LEU A 120 -0.18 -0.12 15.64
C LEU A 120 0.40 -1.13 14.64
N PRO A 121 1.69 -1.55 14.72
CA PRO A 121 2.22 -2.58 13.83
C PRO A 121 1.52 -3.93 14.02
N ILE A 122 1.23 -4.33 15.27
CA ILE A 122 0.56 -5.61 15.57
C ILE A 122 -0.87 -5.61 15.05
N ALA A 123 -1.62 -4.52 15.29
CA ALA A 123 -2.96 -4.34 14.77
C ALA A 123 -2.93 -4.33 13.23
N SER A 124 -2.05 -3.53 12.62
CA SER A 124 -1.91 -3.45 11.16
C SER A 124 -1.57 -4.80 10.53
N TRP A 125 -0.73 -5.60 11.17
CA TRP A 125 -0.42 -6.95 10.71
C TRP A 125 -1.64 -7.87 10.74
N ARG A 126 -2.43 -7.80 11.82
CA ARG A 126 -3.66 -8.58 11.97
C ARG A 126 -4.75 -8.18 10.96
N HIS A 127 -4.85 -6.89 10.64
CA HIS A 127 -5.84 -6.35 9.71
C HIS A 127 -5.38 -6.37 8.24
N GLY A 128 -4.09 -6.62 7.96
CA GLY A 128 -3.52 -6.64 6.61
C GLY A 128 -4.30 -7.48 5.58
N PRO A 129 -4.69 -8.73 5.88
CA PRO A 129 -5.50 -9.55 4.96
C PRO A 129 -6.87 -8.91 4.66
N GLN A 130 -7.47 -8.26 5.65
CA GLN A 130 -8.77 -7.61 5.49
C GLN A 130 -8.66 -6.37 4.60
N VAL A 131 -7.58 -5.61 4.72
CA VAL A 131 -7.27 -4.48 3.82
C VAL A 131 -7.08 -4.95 2.38
N ALA A 132 -6.45 -6.11 2.17
CA ALA A 132 -6.30 -6.68 0.83
C ALA A 132 -7.64 -7.10 0.22
N ILE A 133 -8.52 -7.74 1.00
CA ILE A 133 -9.88 -8.07 0.58
C ILE A 133 -10.66 -6.81 0.23
N PHE A 134 -10.58 -5.77 1.06
CA PHE A 134 -11.22 -4.48 0.82
C PHE A 134 -10.75 -3.83 -0.49
N LYS A 135 -9.43 -3.84 -0.77
CA LYS A 135 -8.89 -3.36 -2.05
C LYS A 135 -9.41 -4.17 -3.24
N ASN A 136 -9.52 -5.49 -3.11
CA ASN A 136 -10.10 -6.34 -4.16
C ASN A 136 -11.59 -6.03 -4.41
N MET A 137 -12.34 -5.68 -3.36
CA MET A 137 -13.74 -5.26 -3.50
C MET A 137 -13.87 -3.96 -4.28
N TRP A 138 -12.98 -2.99 -4.09
CA TRP A 138 -12.93 -1.79 -4.92
C TRP A 138 -12.75 -2.12 -6.41
N THR A 139 -11.82 -3.02 -6.73
CA THR A 139 -11.61 -3.47 -8.11
C THR A 139 -12.86 -4.11 -8.71
N HIS A 140 -13.52 -5.00 -7.94
CA HIS A 140 -14.76 -5.64 -8.38
C HIS A 140 -15.89 -4.62 -8.59
N TYR A 141 -16.01 -3.67 -7.66
CA TYR A 141 -16.99 -2.59 -7.73
C TYR A 141 -16.77 -1.71 -8.96
N GLN A 142 -15.55 -1.30 -9.25
CA GLN A 142 -15.22 -0.50 -10.44
C GLN A 142 -15.60 -1.22 -11.74
N LEU A 143 -15.33 -2.52 -11.83
CA LEU A 143 -15.73 -3.33 -12.99
C LEU A 143 -17.26 -3.41 -13.11
N LYS A 144 -17.97 -3.67 -12.01
CA LYS A 144 -19.44 -3.76 -12.01
C LYS A 144 -20.08 -2.42 -12.35
N TYR A 145 -19.54 -1.33 -11.81
CA TYR A 145 -19.96 0.03 -12.10
C TYR A 145 -19.80 0.36 -13.58
N LEU A 146 -18.65 0.04 -14.18
CA LEU A 146 -18.41 0.26 -15.61
C LEU A 146 -19.39 -0.53 -16.48
N LYS A 147 -19.66 -1.80 -16.14
CA LYS A 147 -20.61 -2.65 -16.89
C LYS A 147 -22.05 -2.12 -16.87
N ILE A 148 -22.49 -1.54 -15.75
CA ILE A 148 -23.88 -1.08 -15.58
C ILE A 148 -24.07 0.36 -16.07
N THR A 149 -23.12 1.25 -15.78
CA THR A 149 -23.24 2.68 -16.12
C THR A 149 -22.66 3.02 -17.49
N GLY A 150 -21.79 2.18 -18.03
CA GLY A 150 -21.02 2.46 -19.26
C GLY A 150 -19.92 3.50 -19.07
N THR A 151 -19.73 4.04 -17.86
CA THR A 151 -18.73 5.08 -17.55
C THR A 151 -17.77 4.61 -16.46
N PRO A 152 -16.45 4.86 -16.59
CA PRO A 152 -15.51 4.54 -15.52
C PRO A 152 -15.66 5.51 -14.35
N ILE A 153 -15.40 5.03 -13.13
CA ILE A 153 -15.27 5.91 -11.95
C ILE A 153 -13.92 6.63 -12.05
N VAL A 154 -13.96 7.95 -12.25
CA VAL A 154 -12.77 8.79 -12.31
C VAL A 154 -12.60 9.50 -10.97
N PHE A 155 -11.39 9.45 -10.41
CA PHE A 155 -11.01 10.17 -9.21
C PHE A 155 -10.05 11.32 -9.56
N PRO A 156 -10.56 12.48 -10.03
CA PRO A 156 -9.74 13.52 -10.64
C PRO A 156 -8.70 14.12 -9.68
N ASN A 157 -9.05 14.27 -8.40
CA ASN A 157 -8.20 14.97 -7.42
C ASN A 157 -7.42 14.01 -6.50
N LEU A 158 -7.55 12.69 -6.67
CA LEU A 158 -7.04 11.71 -5.69
C LEU A 158 -5.52 11.73 -5.57
N TYR A 159 -4.81 11.84 -6.69
CA TYR A 159 -3.35 11.88 -6.70
C TYR A 159 -2.82 13.12 -5.96
N TRP A 160 -3.32 14.30 -6.33
CA TRP A 160 -2.90 15.56 -5.72
C TRP A 160 -3.27 15.65 -4.24
N LEU A 161 -4.46 15.17 -3.89
CA LEU A 161 -4.94 15.12 -2.50
C LEU A 161 -4.08 14.18 -1.66
N THR A 162 -3.70 13.02 -2.19
CA THR A 162 -2.84 12.06 -1.48
C THR A 162 -1.44 12.64 -1.25
N TRP A 163 -0.86 13.26 -2.27
CA TRP A 163 0.45 13.87 -2.18
C TRP A 163 0.45 15.07 -1.21
N GLY A 164 -0.56 15.94 -1.33
CA GLY A 164 -0.75 17.10 -0.45
C GLY A 164 -0.93 16.71 1.01
N LEU A 165 -1.76 15.69 1.30
CA LEU A 165 -1.94 15.20 2.67
C LEU A 165 -0.68 14.54 3.23
N CYS A 166 0.08 13.81 2.41
CA CYS A 166 1.34 13.21 2.82
C CYS A 166 2.37 14.28 3.24
N VAL A 167 2.55 15.29 2.39
CA VAL A 167 3.47 16.41 2.67
C VAL A 167 2.99 17.22 3.88
N PHE A 168 1.68 17.50 3.96
CA PHE A 168 1.10 18.22 5.09
C PHE A 168 1.28 17.46 6.41
N SER A 169 1.03 16.16 6.43
CA SER A 169 1.25 15.29 7.59
C SER A 169 2.71 15.34 8.07
N TRP A 170 3.66 15.26 7.14
CA TRP A 170 5.08 15.34 7.49
C TRP A 170 5.46 16.71 8.04
N ALA A 171 4.99 17.79 7.40
CA ALA A 171 5.24 19.16 7.85
C ALA A 171 4.63 19.43 9.23
N LEU A 172 3.41 18.93 9.48
CA LEU A 172 2.73 19.04 10.76
C LEU A 172 3.50 18.30 11.86
N SER A 173 3.95 17.07 11.60
CA SER A 173 4.78 16.30 12.54
C SER A 173 6.09 17.03 12.90
N VAL A 174 6.78 17.62 11.91
CA VAL A 174 7.98 18.44 12.16
C VAL A 174 7.65 19.67 13.01
N ALA A 175 6.56 20.38 12.70
CA ALA A 175 6.15 21.57 13.43
C ALA A 175 5.82 21.25 14.90
N VAL A 176 5.14 20.14 15.15
CA VAL A 176 4.82 19.67 16.52
C VAL A 176 6.10 19.39 17.31
N ILE A 177 7.10 18.75 16.70
CA ILE A 177 8.37 18.47 17.38
C ILE A 177 9.19 19.72 17.65
N LEU A 178 9.26 20.64 16.68
CA LEU A 178 9.97 21.91 16.88
C LEU A 178 9.33 22.73 17.99
N SER A 179 7.99 22.75 18.05
CA SER A 179 7.26 23.37 19.15
C SER A 179 7.60 22.71 20.49
N GLN A 180 7.74 21.39 20.54
CA GLN A 180 8.07 20.65 21.77
C GLN A 180 9.51 20.91 22.22
N HIS A 181 10.47 20.92 21.28
CA HIS A 181 11.86 21.25 21.58
C HIS A 181 12.01 22.68 22.12
N TYR A 182 11.21 23.63 21.63
CA TYR A 182 11.22 25.01 22.12
C TYR A 182 10.56 25.18 23.50
N LEU A 183 9.55 24.34 23.82
CA LEU A 183 8.78 24.45 25.06
C LEU A 183 9.37 23.65 26.24
N GLN A 184 10.24 22.67 25.97
CA GLN A 184 10.88 21.83 27.00
C GLN A 184 12.40 21.90 26.91
N ASP A 185 13.03 22.51 27.92
CA ASP A 185 14.49 22.62 28.03
C ASP A 185 15.20 21.26 28.15
N ASP A 186 14.50 20.22 28.64
CA ASP A 186 15.00 18.83 28.80
C ASP A 186 14.83 17.95 27.54
N PHE A 187 14.45 18.51 26.38
CA PHE A 187 14.10 17.72 25.19
C PHE A 187 15.24 17.67 24.16
N GLU A 188 16.10 16.65 24.26
CA GLU A 188 17.12 16.38 23.25
C GLU A 188 16.50 15.97 21.90
N LEU A 189 17.07 16.49 20.80
CA LEU A 189 16.62 16.21 19.43
C LEU A 189 16.72 14.71 19.07
N TRP A 190 17.57 13.94 19.76
CA TRP A 190 17.72 12.52 19.52
C TRP A 190 16.51 11.70 19.96
N HIS A 191 15.87 12.05 21.07
CA HIS A 191 14.62 11.43 21.53
C HIS A 191 13.46 11.78 20.59
N SER A 192 13.52 12.97 19.98
CA SER A 192 12.49 13.51 19.09
C SER A 192 12.25 12.66 17.84
N LEU A 193 13.26 11.94 17.34
CA LEU A 193 13.14 11.12 16.13
C LEU A 193 12.18 9.93 16.29
N ALA A 194 12.08 9.35 17.49
CA ALA A 194 11.12 8.28 17.75
C ALA A 194 9.68 8.81 17.78
N TYR A 195 9.49 10.00 18.34
CA TYR A 195 8.20 10.70 18.39
C TYR A 195 7.76 11.20 17.00
N TYR A 196 8.70 11.63 16.17
CA TYR A 196 8.45 12.06 14.80
C TYR A 196 7.76 10.98 13.99
N HIS A 197 8.34 9.78 14.06
CA HIS A 197 7.88 8.64 13.30
C HIS A 197 6.46 8.22 13.67
N ILE A 198 6.13 8.21 14.97
CA ILE A 198 4.80 7.82 15.42
C ILE A 198 3.73 8.87 15.10
N ILE A 199 4.05 10.16 15.27
CA ILE A 199 3.13 11.24 14.90
C ILE A 199 2.86 11.19 13.38
N ALA A 200 3.91 11.01 12.57
CA ALA A 200 3.76 10.86 11.12
C ALA A 200 2.93 9.61 10.74
N MET A 201 3.05 8.50 11.46
CA MET A 201 2.20 7.32 11.24
C MET A 201 0.73 7.59 11.58
N LEU A 202 0.44 8.25 12.71
CA LEU A 202 -0.92 8.61 13.11
C LEU A 202 -1.58 9.54 12.08
N ASP A 203 -0.88 10.60 11.67
CA ASP A 203 -1.36 11.53 10.66
C ASP A 203 -1.56 10.83 9.30
N GLY A 204 -0.72 9.84 9.00
CA GLY A 204 -0.87 8.95 7.85
C GLY A 204 -2.17 8.12 7.90
N PHE A 205 -2.52 7.56 9.06
CA PHE A 205 -3.80 6.85 9.22
C PHE A 205 -5.00 7.77 9.05
N CYS A 206 -4.97 8.98 9.62
CA CYS A 206 -6.02 9.98 9.42
C CYS A 206 -6.15 10.37 7.95
N SER A 207 -5.03 10.55 7.25
CA SER A 207 -5.00 10.85 5.81
C SER A 207 -5.62 9.71 4.98
N LEU A 208 -5.27 8.46 5.28
CA LEU A 208 -5.85 7.28 4.63
C LEU A 208 -7.36 7.19 4.86
N TRP A 209 -7.83 7.44 6.09
CA TRP A 209 -9.26 7.48 6.40
C TRP A 209 -9.97 8.54 5.54
N TYR A 210 -9.45 9.77 5.55
CA TYR A 210 -10.01 10.87 4.77
C TYR A 210 -10.06 10.57 3.27
N ILE A 211 -8.99 10.02 2.70
CA ILE A 211 -8.92 9.63 1.28
C ILE A 211 -10.01 8.60 0.94
N ASN A 212 -10.19 7.57 1.78
CA ASN A 212 -11.21 6.56 1.54
C ASN A 212 -12.63 7.16 1.61
N CYS A 213 -12.92 8.01 2.60
CA CYS A 213 -14.19 8.73 2.68
C CYS A 213 -14.44 9.61 1.46
N ASN A 214 -13.41 10.31 0.97
CA ASN A 214 -13.50 11.13 -0.24
C ASN A 214 -13.74 10.28 -1.51
N ALA A 215 -13.13 9.08 -1.59
CA ALA A 215 -13.38 8.13 -2.66
C ALA A 215 -14.83 7.63 -2.65
N PHE A 216 -15.37 7.25 -1.49
CA PHE A 216 -16.78 6.90 -1.34
C PHE A 216 -17.72 8.06 -1.71
N GLY A 217 -17.40 9.28 -1.27
CA GLY A 217 -18.16 10.47 -1.62
C GLY A 217 -18.19 10.73 -3.13
N THR A 218 -17.06 10.54 -3.82
CA THR A 218 -16.96 10.69 -5.28
C THR A 218 -17.75 9.61 -6.01
N ALA A 219 -17.60 8.34 -5.60
CA ALA A 219 -18.33 7.22 -6.19
C ALA A 219 -19.86 7.36 -6.00
N SER A 220 -20.31 7.78 -4.82
CA SER A 220 -21.71 8.02 -4.50
C SER A 220 -22.30 9.15 -5.36
N LYS A 221 -21.61 10.28 -5.49
CA LYS A 221 -22.03 11.38 -6.38
C LYS A 221 -22.10 10.93 -7.85
N GLY A 222 -21.12 10.18 -8.32
CA GLY A 222 -21.12 9.62 -9.68
C GLY A 222 -22.29 8.68 -9.91
N LEU A 223 -22.56 7.77 -8.95
CA LEU A 223 -23.70 6.86 -8.99
C LEU A 223 -25.04 7.60 -9.03
N ALA A 224 -25.22 8.63 -8.20
CA ALA A 224 -26.44 9.44 -8.16
C ALA A 224 -26.69 10.19 -9.48
N SER A 225 -25.65 10.80 -10.05
CA SER A 225 -25.75 11.48 -11.35
C SER A 225 -26.13 10.51 -12.47
N ASN A 226 -25.50 9.34 -12.52
CA ASN A 226 -25.78 8.34 -13.54
C ASN A 226 -27.17 7.68 -13.35
N LEU A 227 -27.61 7.51 -12.11
CA LEU A 227 -28.97 7.06 -11.81
C LEU A 227 -30.01 8.05 -12.32
N HIS A 228 -29.82 9.35 -12.07
CA HIS A 228 -30.73 10.39 -12.53
C HIS A 228 -30.89 10.37 -14.06
N LYS A 229 -29.78 10.22 -14.79
CA LYS A 229 -29.80 10.06 -16.25
C LYS A 229 -30.48 8.75 -16.69
N ALA A 230 -30.23 7.66 -15.97
CA ALA A 230 -30.81 6.36 -16.27
C ALA A 230 -32.33 6.32 -16.08
N LEU A 231 -32.87 7.07 -15.11
CA LEU A 231 -34.31 7.20 -14.86
C LEU A 231 -35.05 7.99 -15.95
N GLN A 232 -34.34 8.84 -16.70
CA GLN A 232 -34.90 9.59 -17.83
C GLN A 232 -34.91 8.79 -19.15
N ALA A 233 -34.33 7.58 -19.16
CA ALA A 233 -34.25 6.73 -20.34
C ALA A 233 -35.36 5.66 -20.39
N GLU A 234 -35.46 4.95 -21.52
CA GLU A 234 -36.39 3.82 -21.65
C GLU A 234 -36.10 2.70 -20.63
N ASN A 235 -37.17 2.08 -20.12
CA ASN A 235 -37.16 1.01 -19.10
C ASN A 235 -36.52 1.39 -17.74
N PRO A 236 -37.07 2.40 -17.03
CA PRO A 236 -36.51 2.89 -15.77
C PRO A 236 -36.52 1.85 -14.64
N ALA A 237 -37.50 0.93 -14.63
CA ALA A 237 -37.64 -0.07 -13.57
C ALA A 237 -36.47 -1.07 -13.53
N LEU A 238 -36.03 -1.57 -14.69
CA LEU A 238 -34.90 -2.51 -14.77
C LEU A 238 -33.58 -1.82 -14.40
N LYS A 239 -33.38 -0.58 -14.89
CA LYS A 239 -32.19 0.22 -14.55
C LYS A 239 -32.15 0.54 -13.05
N LEU A 240 -33.28 0.92 -12.46
CA LEU A 240 -33.37 1.20 -11.03
C LEU A 240 -32.94 -0.01 -10.18
N ALA A 241 -33.34 -1.23 -10.55
CA ALA A 241 -32.92 -2.44 -9.86
C ALA A 241 -31.38 -2.63 -9.92
N GLN A 242 -30.76 -2.44 -11.08
CA GLN A 242 -29.30 -2.57 -11.25
C GLN A 242 -28.53 -1.51 -10.44
N TYR A 243 -29.01 -0.26 -10.43
CA TYR A 243 -28.41 0.81 -9.64
C TYR A 243 -28.61 0.63 -8.14
N ARG A 244 -29.75 0.07 -7.71
CA ARG A 244 -29.96 -0.33 -6.32
C ARG A 244 -28.91 -1.35 -5.87
N HIS A 245 -28.58 -2.34 -6.69
CA HIS A 245 -27.51 -3.29 -6.37
C HIS A 245 -26.14 -2.60 -6.24
N LEU A 246 -25.80 -1.65 -7.12
CA LEU A 246 -24.58 -0.86 -6.99
C LEU A 246 -24.56 -0.01 -5.71
N TRP A 247 -25.69 0.57 -5.32
CA TRP A 247 -25.78 1.34 -4.08
C TRP A 247 -25.58 0.47 -2.84
N VAL A 248 -26.19 -0.72 -2.83
CA VAL A 248 -26.05 -1.70 -1.74
C VAL A 248 -24.60 -2.17 -1.63
N ASP A 249 -23.94 -2.51 -2.74
CA ASP A 249 -22.54 -2.92 -2.74
C ASP A 249 -21.62 -1.81 -2.20
N LEU A 250 -21.86 -0.56 -2.60
CA LEU A 250 -21.10 0.60 -2.13
C LEU A 250 -21.30 0.83 -0.62
N SER A 251 -22.53 0.68 -0.14
CA SER A 251 -22.86 0.79 1.28
C SER A 251 -22.20 -0.31 2.10
N HIS A 252 -22.19 -1.54 1.59
CA HIS A 252 -21.51 -2.67 2.21
C HIS A 252 -19.99 -2.46 2.27
N MET A 253 -19.38 -1.94 1.20
CA MET A 253 -17.96 -1.56 1.21
C MET A 253 -17.67 -0.47 2.26
N MET A 254 -18.53 0.54 2.39
CA MET A 254 -18.38 1.59 3.39
C MET A 254 -18.46 1.05 4.83
N GLN A 255 -19.37 0.10 5.09
CA GLN A 255 -19.45 -0.59 6.38
C GLN A 255 -18.19 -1.41 6.67
N GLN A 256 -17.66 -2.10 5.65
CA GLN A 256 -16.41 -2.82 5.80
C GLN A 256 -15.20 -1.92 6.04
N LEU A 257 -15.16 -0.72 5.45
CA LEU A 257 -14.10 0.26 5.77
C LEU A 257 -14.05 0.52 7.29
N GLY A 258 -15.22 0.74 7.92
CA GLY A 258 -15.32 0.97 9.37
C GLY A 258 -14.97 -0.23 10.23
N ASN A 259 -15.07 -1.46 9.70
CA ASN A 259 -14.67 -2.67 10.41
C ASN A 259 -13.19 -3.06 10.19
N VAL A 260 -12.57 -2.56 9.11
CA VAL A 260 -11.20 -2.90 8.69
C VAL A 260 -10.18 -1.86 9.17
N LEU A 261 -10.57 -0.59 9.23
CA LEU A 261 -9.81 0.44 9.94
C LEU A 261 -10.25 0.38 11.41
N PRO A 262 -9.32 0.33 12.38
CA PRO A 262 -9.68 0.15 13.77
C PRO A 262 -10.61 1.28 14.21
N SER A 263 -11.89 0.94 14.41
CA SER A 263 -12.75 1.67 15.33
C SER A 263 -12.23 1.32 16.72
N ASP A 264 -11.56 2.30 17.34
CA ASP A 264 -11.15 2.41 18.76
C ASP A 264 -11.19 1.12 19.62
#